data_AF-A0A6V7J7J0-F1
#
_entry.id   AF-A0A6V7J7J0-F1
#
_cell.length_a   1.000
_cell.length_b   1.000
_cell.length_c   1.000
_cell.angle_alpha   90.00
_cell.angle_beta   90.00
_cell.angle_gamma   90.00
#
_symmetry.space_group_name_H-M   'P 1'
#
loop_
_entity.id
_entity.type
_entity.pdbx_description
1 polymer ?
#
loop_
_entity_poly.entity_id
_entity_poly.type
_entity_poly.pdbx_seq_one_letter_code
_entity_poly.pdbx_strand_id
1 'polypeptide(L)' 'FLVSFLVDARGGAMRGCRHSGVRVIVPPRKAAMPMRVTCRYLKRDKLTNPPPLMEGEALASRILELGPVGAKFLG' A
#
# COMPACT_ATOMS: atom_id res chain seq x y z
N PHE A 1 10.68 -4.01 -1.08
CA PHE A 1 9.22 -3.84 -1.08
C PHE A 1 8.60 -4.95 -0.25
N LEU A 2 7.53 -4.67 0.49
CA LEU A 2 6.76 -5.68 1.23
C LEU A 2 5.90 -6.51 0.27
N VAL A 3 5.33 -5.84 -0.73
CA VAL A 3 4.50 -6.41 -1.78
C VAL A 3 4.89 -5.73 -3.10
N SER A 4 5.03 -6.50 -4.18
CA SER A 4 5.13 -6.03 -5.56
C SER A 4 4.56 -7.10 -6.52
N PHE A 5 3.39 -6.85 -7.12
CA PHE A 5 2.79 -7.77 -8.10
C PHE A 5 2.11 -7.02 -9.24
N LEU A 6 2.00 -7.67 -10.40
CA LEU A 6 1.20 -7.19 -11.51
C LEU A 6 -0.25 -7.62 -11.28
N VAL A 7 -1.17 -6.69 -11.48
CA VAL A 7 -2.61 -6.92 -11.38
C VAL A 7 -3.30 -6.40 -12.63
N ASP A 8 -4.33 -7.10 -13.08
CA ASP A 8 -5.17 -6.71 -14.21
C ASP A 8 -6.66 -6.82 -13.84
N ALA A 9 -7.55 -6.76 -14.83
CA ALA A 9 -8.99 -6.84 -14.63
C ALA A 9 -9.46 -8.14 -13.94
N ARG A 10 -8.65 -9.19 -13.85
CA ARG A 10 -8.96 -10.41 -13.06
C ARG A 10 -8.86 -10.16 -11.55
N GLY A 11 -8.21 -9.08 -11.15
CA GLY A 11 -7.86 -8.80 -9.77
C GLY A 11 -6.64 -9.60 -9.32
N GLY A 12 -6.36 -9.57 -8.03
CA GLY A 12 -5.24 -10.29 -7.45
C GLY A 12 -5.09 -10.00 -5.97
N ALA A 13 -4.53 -10.94 -5.24
CA ALA A 13 -4.23 -10.77 -3.83
C ALA A 13 -2.79 -11.19 -3.59
N MET A 14 -2.07 -10.37 -2.83
CA MET A 14 -0.73 -10.72 -2.41
C MET A 14 -0.51 -10.38 -0.94
N ARG A 15 0.07 -11.35 -0.22
CA ARG A 15 0.52 -11.18 1.15
C ARG A 15 2.00 -10.79 1.13
N GLY A 16 2.38 -9.83 1.96
CA GLY A 16 3.77 -9.48 2.15
C GLY A 16 4.55 -10.57 2.89
N CYS A 17 5.88 -10.40 2.99
CA CYS A 17 6.77 -11.33 3.67
C CYS A 17 6.30 -11.66 5.09
N ARG A 18 6.71 -12.83 5.62
CA ARG A 18 6.18 -13.51 6.81
C ARG A 18 5.96 -12.66 8.07
N HIS A 19 6.62 -11.51 8.23
CA HIS A 19 6.49 -10.66 9.42
C HIS A 19 5.94 -9.25 9.14
N SER A 20 5.57 -8.94 7.90
CA SER A 20 5.03 -7.61 7.58
C SER A 20 3.57 -7.42 8.02
N GLY A 21 2.80 -8.52 8.13
CA GLY A 21 1.36 -8.44 8.37
C GLY A 21 0.55 -7.81 7.22
N VAL A 22 1.20 -7.35 6.15
CA VAL A 22 0.56 -6.65 5.04
C VAL A 22 -0.10 -7.65 4.09
N ARG A 23 -1.33 -7.36 3.67
CA ARG A 23 -2.03 -8.06 2.60
C ARG A 23 -2.70 -7.02 1.71
N VAL A 24 -2.40 -7.06 0.42
CA VAL A 24 -3.00 -6.20 -0.59
C VAL A 24 -3.94 -7.04 -1.44
N ILE A 25 -5.18 -6.59 -1.62
CA ILE A 25 -6.20 -7.28 -2.40
C ILE A 25 -6.79 -6.26 -3.37
N VAL A 26 -6.75 -6.60 -4.65
CA VAL A 26 -7.42 -5.87 -5.72
C VAL A 26 -8.55 -6.77 -6.20
N PRO A 27 -9.82 -6.37 -6.01
CA PRO A 27 -10.96 -7.17 -6.46
C PRO A 27 -11.00 -7.31 -7.99
N PRO A 28 -11.69 -8.34 -8.52
CA PRO A 28 -11.90 -8.47 -9.95
C PRO A 28 -12.64 -7.25 -10.51
N ARG A 29 -12.30 -6.88 -11.75
CA ARG A 29 -12.83 -5.75 -12.53
C ARG A 29 -12.54 -4.36 -11.95
N LYS A 30 -11.72 -4.25 -10.91
CA LYS A 30 -11.35 -2.96 -10.31
C LYS A 30 -10.12 -2.31 -10.94
N ALA A 31 -9.21 -3.07 -11.53
CA ALA A 31 -8.08 -2.52 -12.28
C ALA A 31 -8.50 -2.26 -13.74
N ALA A 32 -8.47 -1.00 -14.18
CA ALA A 32 -8.82 -0.59 -15.54
C ALA A 32 -7.80 -1.05 -16.59
N MET A 33 -6.53 -1.12 -16.19
CA MET A 33 -5.42 -1.58 -17.03
C MET A 33 -4.44 -2.41 -16.18
N PRO A 34 -3.64 -3.28 -16.79
CA PRO A 34 -2.57 -3.98 -16.08
C PRO A 34 -1.62 -2.98 -15.40
N MET A 35 -1.44 -3.11 -14.09
CA MET A 35 -0.56 -2.22 -13.32
C MET A 35 0.25 -2.98 -12.28
N ARG A 36 1.42 -2.43 -11.92
CA ARG A 36 2.27 -2.98 -10.86
C ARG A 36 1.89 -2.33 -9.52
N VAL A 37 1.24 -3.10 -8.66
CA VAL A 37 0.95 -2.67 -7.29
C VAL A 37 2.14 -2.97 -6.41
N THR A 38 2.65 -1.95 -5.72
CA THR A 38 3.76 -2.08 -4.77
C THR A 38 3.37 -1.54 -3.40
N CYS A 39 4.01 -2.07 -2.36
CA CYS A 39 3.85 -1.60 -0.99
C CYS A 39 5.20 -1.62 -0.29
N ARG A 40 5.58 -0.56 0.42
CA ARG A 40 6.80 -0.51 1.25
C ARG A 40 6.57 0.27 2.54
N TYR A 41 7.33 -0.03 3.58
CA TYR A 41 7.39 0.85 4.75
C TYR A 41 8.18 2.11 4.41
N LEU A 42 7.62 3.27 4.72
CA LEU A 42 8.38 4.52 4.72
C LEU A 42 9.24 4.57 5.99
N LYS A 43 10.50 4.97 5.84
CA LYS A 43 11.34 5.32 6.99
C LYS A 43 10.85 6.65 7.56
N ARG A 44 10.82 6.79 8.88
CA ARG A 44 10.40 8.03 9.55
C ARG A 44 11.23 9.23 9.08
N ASP A 45 12.52 9.04 8.85
CA ASP A 45 13.44 10.09 8.36
C ASP A 45 13.12 10.60 6.94
N LYS A 46 12.30 9.86 6.18
CA LYS A 46 11.87 10.26 4.83
C LYS A 46 10.52 10.97 4.82
N LEU A 47 9.86 11.16 5.97
CA LEU A 47 8.68 12.00 6.07
C LEU A 47 9.10 13.45 6.29
N THR A 48 9.02 14.26 5.25
CA THR A 48 9.17 15.72 5.35
C THR A 48 8.07 16.35 6.19
N ASN A 49 6.83 15.87 6.06
CA ASN A 49 5.68 16.32 6.85
C ASN A 49 5.01 15.13 7.52
N PRO A 50 5.45 14.71 8.72
CA PRO A 50 4.76 13.66 9.45
C PRO A 50 3.33 14.13 9.83
N PRO A 51 2.36 13.21 9.94
CA PRO A 51 1.04 13.55 10.44
C PRO A 51 1.18 14.19 11.84
N PRO A 52 0.54 15.34 12.10
CA PRO A 52 0.54 15.92 13.43
C PRO A 52 -0.15 14.96 14.40
N LEU A 53 0.49 14.68 15.52
CA LEU A 53 -0.08 13.86 16.61
C LEU A 53 -0.40 14.79 17.78
N MET A 54 -1.61 14.71 18.30
CA MET A 54 -2.05 15.43 19.49
C MET A 54 -1.61 14.69 20.78
N GLU A 55 -1.84 15.31 21.94
CA GLU A 55 -1.62 14.66 23.23
C GLU A 55 -2.46 13.37 23.33
N GLY A 56 -1.80 12.26 23.65
CA GLY A 56 -2.42 10.93 23.72
C GLY A 56 -2.51 10.17 22.40
N GLU A 57 -2.12 10.77 21.27
CA GLU A 57 -2.10 10.10 19.96
C GLU A 57 -0.74 9.46 19.65
N ALA A 58 -0.78 8.29 19.02
CA ALA A 58 0.42 7.59 18.57
C ALA A 58 0.18 6.85 17.26
N LEU A 59 1.24 6.69 16.46
CA LEU A 59 1.22 5.81 15.30
C LEU A 59 1.16 4.35 15.76
N ALA A 60 0.00 3.71 15.59
CA ALA A 60 -0.19 2.28 15.85
C ALA A 60 0.60 1.37 14.89
N SER A 61 1.00 1.88 13.72
CA SER A 61 1.69 1.15 12.66
C SER A 61 2.78 2.00 12.00
N ARG A 62 3.71 1.35 11.29
CA ARG A 62 4.63 2.04 10.38
C ARG A 62 3.86 2.58 9.18
N ILE A 63 4.31 3.72 8.66
CA ILE A 63 3.70 4.34 7.49
C ILE A 63 3.98 3.47 6.27
N LEU A 64 2.92 3.17 5.52
CA LEU A 64 2.97 2.38 4.30
C LEU A 64 2.86 3.32 3.10
N GLU A 65 3.74 3.14 2.13
CA GLU A 65 3.65 3.78 0.84
C GLU A 65 3.17 2.74 -0.19
N LEU A 66 2.09 3.06 -0.89
CA LEU A 66 1.51 2.26 -1.96
C LEU A 66 1.83 2.87 -3.32
N GLY A 67 2.20 2.02 -4.27
CA GLY A 67 2.40 2.38 -5.67
C GLY A 67 1.44 1.62 -6.58
N PRO A 68 1.00 2.20 -7.71
CA PRO A 68 1.36 3.54 -8.21
C PRO A 68 0.69 4.66 -7.41
N VAL A 69 1.41 5.77 -7.19
CA VAL A 69 0.83 6.96 -6.54
C VAL A 69 -0.28 7.52 -7.44
N GLY A 70 -1.44 7.81 -6.86
CA GLY A 70 -2.59 8.31 -7.62
C GLY A 70 -3.26 7.25 -8.51
N ALA A 71 -2.93 5.96 -8.34
CA ALA A 71 -3.64 4.89 -9.02
C ALA A 71 -5.14 4.96 -8.72
N LYS A 72 -5.95 4.92 -9.77
CA LYS A 72 -7.41 4.90 -9.67
C LYS A 72 -7.92 3.50 -9.97
N PHE A 73 -8.73 2.98 -9.07
CA PHE A 73 -9.50 1.76 -9.30
C PHE A 73 -10.91 2.14 -9.76
N LEU A 74 -11.55 1.25 -10.51
CA LEU A 74 -12.89 1.49 -11.06
C LEU A 74 -13.94 1.39 -9.96
N GLY A 75 -14.43 2.54 -9.47
CA GLY A 75 -15.54 2.66 -8.52
C GLY A 75 -15.13 2.70 -7.06
#